data_AF-A0A1F5KC33-F1
#
_entry.id   AF-A0A1F5KC33-F1
#
_cell.length_a   1.000
_cell.length_b   1.000
_cell.length_c   1.000
_cell.angle_alpha   90.00
_cell.angle_beta   90.00
_cell.angle_gamma   90.00
#
_symmetry.space_group_name_H-M   'P 1'
#
loop_
_entity.id
_entity.type
_entity.pdbx_description
1 polymer ?
#
loop_
_entity_poly.entity_id
_entity_poly.type
_entity_poly.pdbx_seq_one_letter_code
_entity_poly.pdbx_strand_id
1 'polypeptide(L)'
;MLFSNKKSLIYIKRNALEIFHGEEKFELIIPVTILQNLEIIDSENFKKLLRGFLSNLKIKKQGAIIVLSDEVIFQKEVVAKDENDLNEKYRIFKDALPISFEKVAIKKITFGERVLFLGANKKIFQETAAILKDNEWDISAVIPVALFTDKLGMEGSELTSSLVGKILSEKDLIKICDFLSETQEGKVIKKSFNFKLTALLVFILLLIVILSTLLAVRLKLIGMPGLGSKNNQQKVVEKIESTPSASENEALPSTILRIEISIQVLNGSGIAGQAAKVRDSLAKLGYINTETGNASITETEKTTIIFSKNVNQNYRDEISKKLEEDFTEVEVQDDSTDGEFDVVITTGTEIQTSQ
;
A
#
# COMPACT_ATOMS: atom_id res chain seq x y z
N MET A 1 -12.84 -11.63 -34.10
CA MET A 1 -11.48 -11.19 -33.71
C MET A 1 -11.54 -10.73 -32.26
N LEU A 2 -10.97 -11.50 -31.33
CA LEU A 2 -10.93 -11.15 -29.90
C LEU A 2 -9.78 -10.18 -29.65
N PHE A 3 -10.07 -8.88 -29.67
CA PHE A 3 -9.13 -7.89 -29.14
C PHE A 3 -9.18 -7.98 -27.61
N SER A 4 -8.22 -8.70 -27.03
CA SER A 4 -7.82 -8.48 -25.65
C SER A 4 -7.21 -7.08 -25.60
N ASN A 5 -8.04 -6.05 -25.38
CA ASN A 5 -7.56 -4.70 -25.16
C ASN A 5 -6.85 -4.69 -23.81
N LYS A 6 -5.53 -4.92 -23.82
CA LYS A 6 -4.67 -4.63 -22.67
C LYS A 6 -4.92 -3.18 -22.29
N LYS A 7 -5.59 -2.95 -21.16
CA LYS A 7 -5.83 -1.61 -20.66
C LYS A 7 -4.53 -1.08 -20.08
N SER A 8 -4.17 0.15 -20.46
CA SER A 8 -3.02 0.83 -19.88
C SER A 8 -3.41 1.53 -18.58
N LEU A 9 -2.45 1.66 -17.67
CA LEU A 9 -2.62 2.44 -16.45
C LEU A 9 -1.57 3.55 -16.45
N ILE A 10 -2.03 4.79 -16.29
CA ILE A 10 -1.18 5.97 -16.21
C ILE A 10 -1.12 6.38 -14.75
N TYR A 11 0.04 6.27 -14.13
CA TYR A 11 0.25 6.60 -12.73
C TYR A 11 0.91 7.97 -12.59
N ILE A 12 0.19 8.93 -12.04
CA ILE A 12 0.68 10.31 -11.85
C ILE A 12 1.24 10.43 -10.43
N LYS A 13 2.53 10.77 -10.34
CA LYS A 13 3.27 11.06 -9.11
C LYS A 13 3.59 12.55 -9.01
N ARG A 14 4.25 12.96 -7.92
CA ARG A 14 4.56 14.38 -7.68
C ARG A 14 5.38 15.02 -8.79
N ASN A 15 6.42 14.33 -9.27
CA ASN A 15 7.36 14.84 -10.27
C ASN A 15 7.57 13.85 -11.43
N ALA A 16 6.68 12.87 -11.58
CA ALA A 16 6.81 11.85 -12.60
C ALA A 16 5.44 11.34 -13.06
N LEU A 17 5.43 10.76 -14.25
CA LEU A 17 4.30 10.02 -14.79
C LEU A 17 4.81 8.67 -15.27
N GLU A 18 4.19 7.59 -14.79
CA GLU A 18 4.50 6.23 -15.20
C GLU A 18 3.37 5.67 -16.05
N ILE A 19 3.70 4.88 -17.07
CA ILE A 19 2.73 4.16 -17.90
C ILE A 19 3.02 2.67 -17.79
N PHE A 20 2.02 1.92 -17.34
CA PHE A 20 2.02 0.47 -17.31
C PHE A 20 1.23 -0.06 -18.51
N HIS A 21 1.88 -0.86 -19.34
CA HIS A 21 1.26 -1.49 -20.51
C HIS A 21 1.65 -2.98 -20.58
N GLY A 22 0.76 -3.85 -20.11
CA GLY A 22 1.10 -5.25 -19.92
C GLY A 22 2.14 -5.40 -18.82
N GLU A 23 3.31 -5.95 -19.14
CA GLU A 23 4.43 -6.10 -18.19
C GLU A 23 5.40 -4.92 -18.24
N GLU A 24 5.32 -4.09 -19.31
CA GLU A 24 6.21 -2.97 -19.53
C GLU A 24 5.83 -1.77 -18.66
N LYS A 25 6.84 -1.10 -18.09
CA LYS A 25 6.74 0.15 -17.36
C LYS A 25 7.58 1.21 -18.08
N PHE A 26 6.98 2.36 -18.35
CA PHE A 26 7.64 3.53 -18.90
C PHE A 26 7.55 4.68 -17.91
N GLU A 27 8.61 5.45 -17.72
CA GLU A 27 8.64 6.56 -16.78
C GLU A 27 9.04 7.86 -17.48
N LEU A 28 8.29 8.92 -17.19
CA LEU A 28 8.53 10.29 -17.60
C LEU A 28 8.78 11.14 -16.35
N ILE A 29 10.02 11.59 -16.17
CA ILE A 29 10.33 12.59 -15.15
C ILE A 29 9.88 13.97 -15.63
N ILE A 30 9.16 14.69 -14.78
CA ILE A 30 8.62 16.03 -15.06
C ILE A 30 9.48 17.05 -14.29
N PRO A 31 10.23 17.93 -15.00
CA PRO A 31 11.03 18.96 -14.36
C PRO A 31 10.22 19.91 -13.49
N VAL A 32 10.81 20.38 -12.40
CA VAL A 32 10.20 21.36 -11.48
C VAL A 32 9.87 22.71 -12.15
N THR A 33 10.51 23.02 -13.26
CA THR A 33 10.20 24.21 -14.07
C THR A 33 8.86 24.09 -14.81
N ILE A 34 8.36 22.87 -14.99
CA ILE A 34 7.09 22.57 -15.67
C ILE A 34 5.98 22.32 -14.64
N LEU A 35 6.29 21.55 -13.60
CA LEU A 35 5.35 21.16 -12.55
C LEU A 35 6.02 21.32 -11.18
N GLN A 36 5.46 22.18 -10.32
CA GLN A 36 5.97 22.39 -8.97
C GLN A 36 4.80 22.55 -8.01
N ASN A 37 4.96 22.07 -6.78
CA ASN A 37 3.94 22.22 -5.73
C ASN A 37 2.54 21.76 -6.16
N LEU A 38 2.48 20.69 -6.96
CA LEU A 38 1.24 20.15 -7.54
C LEU A 38 0.49 21.15 -8.43
N GLU A 39 1.19 22.08 -9.06
CA GLU A 39 0.65 22.98 -10.09
C GLU A 39 1.50 22.93 -11.37
N ILE A 40 0.82 22.95 -12.51
CA ILE A 40 1.48 23.12 -13.82
C ILE A 40 1.81 24.59 -14.00
N ILE A 41 3.10 24.93 -13.87
CA ILE A 41 3.65 26.27 -14.03
C ILE A 41 3.79 26.62 -15.52
N ASP A 42 4.19 25.64 -16.34
CA ASP A 42 4.36 25.82 -17.79
C ASP A 42 3.51 24.79 -18.57
N SER A 43 2.29 25.20 -18.95
CA SER A 43 1.35 24.33 -19.67
C SER A 43 1.84 23.98 -21.08
N GLU A 44 2.59 24.86 -21.74
CA GLU A 44 3.06 24.60 -23.10
C GLU A 44 4.15 23.52 -23.10
N ASN A 45 5.14 23.65 -22.21
CA ASN A 45 6.19 22.66 -22.08
C ASN A 45 5.69 21.36 -21.45
N PHE A 46 4.70 21.41 -20.54
CA PHE A 46 4.01 20.19 -20.07
C PHE A 46 3.42 19.39 -21.23
N LYS A 47 2.66 20.05 -22.12
CA LYS A 47 2.07 19.43 -23.31
C LYS A 47 3.12 18.88 -24.26
N LYS A 48 4.18 19.64 -24.54
CA LYS A 48 5.28 19.22 -25.42
C LYS A 48 5.99 17.98 -24.86
N LEU A 49 6.33 18.00 -23.57
CA LEU A 49 7.01 16.90 -22.89
C LEU A 49 6.19 15.62 -22.96
N LEU A 50 4.91 15.67 -22.56
CA LEU A 50 4.06 14.48 -22.55
C LEU A 50 3.78 13.95 -23.96
N ARG A 51 3.53 14.80 -24.96
CA ARG A 51 3.36 14.37 -26.35
C ARG A 51 4.61 13.71 -26.93
N GLY A 52 5.79 14.28 -26.62
CA GLY A 52 7.07 13.71 -27.01
C GLY A 52 7.27 12.33 -26.39
N PHE A 53 6.97 12.18 -25.11
CA PHE A 53 7.01 10.90 -24.41
C PHE A 53 6.08 9.86 -25.05
N LEU A 54 4.81 10.20 -25.27
CA LEU A 54 3.82 9.28 -25.85
C LEU A 54 4.19 8.80 -27.25
N SER A 55 4.75 9.70 -28.08
CA SER A 55 5.17 9.38 -29.45
C SER A 55 6.27 8.29 -29.50
N ASN A 56 7.09 8.19 -28.44
CA ASN A 56 8.17 7.22 -28.35
C ASN A 56 7.72 5.82 -27.90
N LEU A 57 6.54 5.68 -27.30
CA LEU A 57 6.09 4.42 -26.70
C LEU A 57 5.69 3.37 -27.75
N LYS A 58 5.45 3.76 -29.00
CA LYS A 58 4.93 2.88 -30.08
C LYS A 58 3.62 2.15 -29.70
N ILE A 59 2.90 2.62 -28.68
CA ILE A 59 1.61 2.10 -28.25
C ILE A 59 0.51 2.77 -29.09
N LYS A 60 -0.30 1.96 -29.77
CA LYS A 60 -1.45 2.43 -30.57
C LYS A 60 -2.67 2.70 -29.68
N LYS A 61 -3.79 3.12 -30.31
CA LYS A 61 -5.12 3.23 -29.68
C LYS A 61 -5.39 2.10 -28.68
N GLN A 62 -5.70 2.48 -27.43
CA GLN A 62 -6.06 1.57 -26.34
C GLN A 62 -7.05 2.24 -25.39
N GLY A 63 -7.54 1.48 -24.40
CA GLY A 63 -8.29 2.03 -23.27
C GLY A 63 -7.40 2.15 -22.03
N ALA A 64 -7.57 3.22 -21.27
CA ALA A 64 -6.74 3.54 -20.12
C ALA A 64 -7.54 4.03 -18.91
N ILE A 65 -6.89 3.94 -17.75
CA ILE A 65 -7.28 4.69 -16.55
C ILE A 65 -6.09 5.50 -16.08
N ILE A 66 -6.37 6.66 -15.48
CA ILE A 66 -5.37 7.45 -14.77
C ILE A 66 -5.49 7.10 -13.28
N VAL A 67 -4.38 6.83 -12.65
CA VAL A 67 -4.26 6.59 -11.21
C VAL A 67 -3.41 7.69 -10.62
N LEU A 68 -3.88 8.30 -9.55
CA LEU A 68 -3.20 9.36 -8.83
C LEU A 68 -2.51 8.76 -7.61
N SER A 69 -1.22 9.05 -7.43
CA SER A 69 -0.49 8.67 -6.22
C SER A 69 -0.94 9.47 -5.00
N ASP A 70 -0.66 8.94 -3.81
CA ASP A 70 -0.92 9.64 -2.55
C ASP A 70 -0.10 10.94 -2.44
N GLU A 71 0.98 11.07 -3.22
CA GLU A 71 1.81 12.28 -3.25
C GLU A 71 1.13 13.46 -3.95
N VAL A 72 0.11 13.21 -4.77
CA VAL A 72 -0.63 14.21 -5.56
C VAL A 72 -2.09 14.36 -5.10
N ILE A 73 -2.45 13.71 -3.99
CA ILE A 73 -3.78 13.75 -3.38
C ILE A 73 -3.68 14.33 -1.97
N PHE A 74 -4.61 15.23 -1.65
CA PHE A 74 -4.90 15.63 -0.28
C PHE A 74 -5.99 14.73 0.27
N GLN A 75 -5.77 14.12 1.42
CA GLN A 75 -6.75 13.22 2.02
C GLN A 75 -6.97 13.52 3.50
N LYS A 76 -8.23 13.36 3.94
CA LYS A 76 -8.59 13.45 5.35
C LYS A 76 -9.73 12.48 5.66
N GLU A 77 -9.50 11.58 6.59
CA GLU A 77 -10.53 10.71 7.15
C GLU A 77 -11.19 11.39 8.34
N VAL A 78 -12.53 11.31 8.41
CA VAL A 78 -13.33 11.85 9.50
C VAL A 78 -14.47 10.90 9.88
N VAL A 79 -14.93 11.00 11.12
CA VAL A 79 -16.22 10.42 11.55
C VAL A 79 -17.17 11.56 11.84
N ALA A 80 -18.39 11.54 11.29
CA ALA A 80 -19.37 12.59 11.51
C ALA A 80 -20.57 12.08 12.31
N LYS A 81 -21.02 12.87 13.29
CA LYS A 81 -22.18 12.53 14.14
C LYS A 81 -23.50 12.68 13.37
N ASP A 82 -23.56 13.70 12.53
CA ASP A 82 -24.70 14.05 11.69
C ASP A 82 -24.22 14.82 10.44
N GLU A 83 -25.18 15.23 9.60
CA GLU A 83 -24.89 15.94 8.35
C GLU A 83 -24.29 17.34 8.57
N ASN A 84 -24.64 18.02 9.66
CA ASN A 84 -24.11 19.36 9.95
C ASN A 84 -22.63 19.28 10.35
N ASP A 85 -22.29 18.33 11.23
CA ASP A 85 -20.91 18.02 11.61
C ASP A 85 -20.08 17.59 10.39
N LEU A 86 -20.66 16.81 9.48
CA LEU A 86 -20.00 16.42 8.23
C LEU A 86 -19.72 17.63 7.33
N ASN A 87 -20.69 18.53 7.18
CA ASN A 87 -20.56 19.74 6.37
C ASN A 87 -19.51 20.72 6.94
N GLU A 88 -19.44 20.83 8.27
CA GLU A 88 -18.39 21.60 8.95
C GLU A 88 -17.01 20.99 8.70
N LYS A 89 -16.85 19.67 8.88
CA LYS A 89 -15.59 18.96 8.61
C LYS A 89 -15.17 19.08 7.15
N TYR A 90 -16.11 19.05 6.22
CA TYR A 90 -15.87 19.29 4.81
C TYR A 90 -15.38 20.72 4.54
N ARG A 91 -15.97 21.73 5.18
CA ARG A 91 -15.49 23.12 5.08
C ARG A 91 -14.07 23.25 5.61
N ILE A 92 -13.77 22.69 6.78
CA ILE A 92 -12.42 22.68 7.36
C ILE A 92 -11.41 22.01 6.41
N PHE A 93 -11.78 20.88 5.80
CA PHE A 93 -10.93 20.23 4.81
C PHE A 93 -10.66 21.14 3.61
N LYS A 94 -11.69 21.79 3.05
CA LYS A 94 -11.55 22.72 1.92
C LYS A 94 -10.63 23.90 2.26
N ASP A 95 -10.82 24.50 3.44
CA ASP A 95 -10.07 25.69 3.86
C ASP A 95 -8.59 25.37 4.15
N ALA A 96 -8.27 24.11 4.46
CA ALA A 96 -6.91 23.64 4.70
C ALA A 96 -6.14 23.28 3.41
N LEU A 97 -6.78 23.29 2.24
CA LEU A 97 -6.10 22.95 0.98
C LEU A 97 -5.10 24.05 0.59
N PRO A 98 -3.84 23.70 0.26
CA PRO A 98 -2.82 24.67 -0.15
C PRO A 98 -3.00 25.17 -1.59
N ILE A 99 -4.06 24.73 -2.28
CA ILE A 99 -4.42 25.09 -3.66
C ILE A 99 -5.83 25.66 -3.64
N SER A 100 -6.09 26.72 -4.40
CA SER A 100 -7.44 27.28 -4.55
C SER A 100 -8.47 26.20 -4.89
N PHE A 101 -9.57 26.15 -4.12
CA PHE A 101 -10.58 25.09 -4.23
C PHE A 101 -11.17 24.97 -5.63
N GLU A 102 -11.24 26.06 -6.40
CA GLU A 102 -11.75 26.04 -7.79
C GLU A 102 -10.90 25.13 -8.69
N LYS A 103 -9.60 25.07 -8.42
CA LYS A 103 -8.63 24.21 -9.11
C LYS A 103 -8.63 22.77 -8.59
N VAL A 104 -9.31 22.47 -7.48
CA VAL A 104 -9.31 21.15 -6.84
C VAL A 104 -10.61 20.41 -7.15
N ALA A 105 -10.50 19.16 -7.58
CA ALA A 105 -11.62 18.23 -7.61
C ALA A 105 -11.67 17.51 -6.27
N ILE A 106 -12.84 17.50 -5.65
CA ILE A 106 -13.04 16.85 -4.35
C ILE A 106 -14.00 15.68 -4.51
N LYS A 107 -13.65 14.54 -3.92
CA LYS A 107 -14.50 13.36 -3.77
C LYS A 107 -14.71 13.07 -2.30
N LYS A 108 -15.95 12.76 -1.94
CA LYS A 108 -16.37 12.31 -0.62
C LYS A 108 -16.74 10.83 -0.71
N ILE A 109 -16.05 9.99 0.05
CA ILE A 109 -16.29 8.54 0.04
C ILE A 109 -16.65 8.05 1.42
N THR A 110 -17.79 7.39 1.56
CA THR A 110 -18.30 6.90 2.85
C THR A 110 -18.08 5.41 3.05
N PHE A 111 -17.50 5.05 4.20
CA PHE A 111 -17.20 3.71 4.69
C PHE A 111 -17.84 3.48 6.07
N GLY A 112 -19.12 3.11 6.09
CA GLY A 112 -19.88 3.04 7.35
C GLY A 112 -20.02 4.44 7.96
N GLU A 113 -19.50 4.64 9.16
CA GLU A 113 -19.50 5.95 9.87
C GLU A 113 -18.34 6.87 9.46
N ARG A 114 -17.36 6.31 8.74
CA ARG A 114 -16.15 7.03 8.34
C ARG A 114 -16.35 7.65 6.97
N VAL A 115 -15.87 8.86 6.78
CA VAL A 115 -15.90 9.58 5.52
C VAL A 115 -14.48 10.01 5.16
N LEU A 116 -14.05 9.62 3.97
CA LEU A 116 -12.79 10.02 3.39
C LEU A 116 -13.03 11.17 2.41
N PHE A 117 -12.44 12.32 2.69
CA PHE A 117 -12.34 13.43 1.74
C PHE A 117 -11.05 13.30 0.95
N LEU A 118 -11.15 13.39 -0.37
CA LEU A 118 -10.03 13.33 -1.30
C LEU A 118 -10.05 14.57 -2.19
N GLY A 119 -8.92 15.27 -2.29
CA GLY A 119 -8.73 16.45 -3.12
C GLY A 119 -7.56 16.27 -4.08
N ALA A 120 -7.77 16.53 -5.36
CA ALA A 120 -6.71 16.48 -6.38
C ALA A 120 -6.76 17.70 -7.31
N ASN A 121 -5.61 18.19 -7.75
CA ASN A 121 -5.57 19.30 -8.71
C ASN A 121 -6.16 18.88 -10.07
N LYS A 122 -7.29 19.49 -10.46
CA LYS A 122 -8.02 19.24 -11.71
C LYS A 122 -7.12 19.34 -12.92
N LYS A 123 -6.32 20.41 -12.98
CA LYS A 123 -5.54 20.76 -14.16
C LYS A 123 -4.56 19.65 -14.52
N ILE A 124 -3.94 19.01 -13.54
CA ILE A 124 -2.94 17.94 -13.75
C ILE A 124 -3.58 16.77 -14.49
N PHE A 125 -4.63 16.17 -13.92
CA PHE A 125 -5.21 14.97 -14.52
C PHE A 125 -6.06 15.28 -15.75
N GLN A 126 -6.68 16.46 -15.83
CA GLN A 126 -7.47 16.86 -17.01
C GLN A 126 -6.57 17.17 -18.22
N GLU A 127 -5.46 17.91 -18.04
CA GLU A 127 -4.51 18.13 -19.14
C GLU A 127 -3.87 16.81 -19.58
N THR A 128 -3.50 15.95 -18.64
CA THR A 128 -2.99 14.60 -18.94
C THR A 128 -4.01 13.78 -19.75
N ALA A 129 -5.26 13.72 -19.30
CA ALA A 129 -6.33 13.00 -19.99
C ALA A 129 -6.60 13.57 -21.39
N ALA A 130 -6.59 14.89 -21.56
CA ALA A 130 -6.77 15.53 -22.85
C ALA A 130 -5.64 15.17 -23.82
N ILE A 131 -4.38 15.23 -23.38
CA ILE A 131 -3.22 14.87 -24.21
C ILE A 131 -3.27 13.39 -24.60
N LEU A 132 -3.63 12.50 -23.67
CA LEU A 132 -3.80 11.08 -23.97
C LEU A 132 -4.91 10.88 -25.01
N LYS A 133 -6.05 11.55 -24.86
CA LYS A 133 -7.17 11.50 -25.81
C LYS A 133 -6.79 11.99 -27.21
N ASP A 134 -5.99 13.07 -27.31
CA ASP A 134 -5.44 13.57 -28.58
C ASP A 134 -4.56 12.50 -29.28
N ASN A 135 -4.00 11.56 -28.52
CA ASN A 135 -3.20 10.43 -29.03
C ASN A 135 -4.05 9.14 -29.23
N GLU A 136 -5.37 9.27 -29.31
CA GLU A 136 -6.34 8.17 -29.48
C GLU A 136 -6.44 7.21 -28.28
N TRP A 137 -6.12 7.68 -27.07
CA TRP A 137 -6.32 6.90 -25.84
C TRP A 137 -7.73 7.14 -25.30
N ASP A 138 -8.46 6.08 -24.98
CA ASP A 138 -9.77 6.16 -24.37
C ASP A 138 -9.65 6.13 -22.83
N ILE A 139 -9.74 7.31 -22.19
CA ILE A 139 -9.59 7.45 -20.75
C ILE A 139 -10.93 7.24 -20.06
N SER A 140 -11.03 6.12 -19.35
CA SER A 140 -12.30 5.67 -18.75
C SER A 140 -12.53 6.10 -17.30
N ALA A 141 -11.47 6.48 -16.56
CA ALA A 141 -11.56 6.99 -15.19
C ALA A 141 -10.26 7.68 -14.75
N VAL A 142 -10.35 8.54 -13.74
CA VAL A 142 -9.22 9.06 -12.95
C VAL A 142 -9.45 8.70 -11.49
N ILE A 143 -8.60 7.87 -10.89
CA ILE A 143 -8.85 7.32 -9.55
C ILE A 143 -7.67 7.53 -8.59
N PRO A 144 -7.89 7.63 -7.28
CA PRO A 144 -6.84 7.62 -6.26
C PRO A 144 -6.31 6.21 -5.98
N VAL A 145 -5.00 6.03 -5.82
CA VAL A 145 -4.42 4.72 -5.43
C VAL A 145 -4.72 4.37 -3.96
N ALA A 146 -4.84 5.37 -3.08
CA ALA A 146 -5.15 5.24 -1.65
C ALA A 146 -6.33 4.29 -1.31
N LEU A 147 -7.28 4.12 -2.22
CA LEU A 147 -8.44 3.25 -1.99
C LEU A 147 -8.20 1.77 -2.28
N PHE A 148 -7.07 1.49 -2.92
CA PHE A 148 -6.70 0.16 -3.35
C PHE A 148 -5.55 -0.41 -2.52
N THR A 149 -4.76 0.43 -1.83
CA THR A 149 -3.56 0.04 -1.08
C THR A 149 -3.79 -1.14 -0.13
N ASP A 150 -4.75 -1.02 0.80
CA ASP A 150 -5.08 -2.07 1.78
C ASP A 150 -5.55 -3.37 1.12
N LYS A 151 -6.33 -3.25 0.05
CA LYS A 151 -6.92 -4.40 -0.66
C LYS A 151 -5.88 -5.11 -1.54
N LEU A 152 -4.87 -4.37 -1.98
CA LEU A 152 -3.82 -4.85 -2.87
C LEU A 152 -2.61 -5.40 -2.12
N GLY A 153 -2.51 -5.15 -0.80
CA GLY A 153 -1.33 -5.47 -0.01
C GLY A 153 -0.13 -4.64 -0.47
N MET A 154 -0.37 -3.36 -0.80
CA MET A 154 0.68 -2.43 -1.20
C MET A 154 1.31 -1.79 0.04
N GLU A 155 2.62 -1.89 0.17
CA GLU A 155 3.40 -1.09 1.11
C GLU A 155 3.89 0.17 0.37
N GLY A 156 3.33 1.33 0.70
CA GLY A 156 3.69 2.62 0.10
C GLY A 156 2.99 2.96 -1.23
N SER A 157 3.50 3.98 -1.92
CA SER A 157 2.91 4.53 -3.16
C SER A 157 3.49 3.90 -4.44
N GLU A 158 4.25 2.82 -4.37
CA GLU A 158 4.80 2.20 -5.57
C GLU A 158 3.82 1.22 -6.21
N LEU A 159 3.54 1.45 -7.50
CA LEU A 159 2.70 0.57 -8.29
C LEU A 159 3.59 -0.38 -9.11
N THR A 160 3.26 -1.67 -9.08
CA THR A 160 3.93 -2.70 -9.89
C THR A 160 2.99 -3.24 -10.97
N SER A 161 3.56 -3.76 -12.06
CA SER A 161 2.77 -4.31 -13.19
C SER A 161 1.80 -5.43 -12.75
N SER A 162 2.13 -6.18 -11.69
CA SER A 162 1.28 -7.24 -11.14
C SER A 162 0.02 -6.72 -10.44
N LEU A 163 0.03 -5.47 -9.96
CA LEU A 163 -1.08 -4.84 -9.26
C LEU A 163 -2.06 -4.13 -10.21
N VAL A 164 -1.60 -3.77 -11.40
CA VAL A 164 -2.42 -3.11 -12.44
C VAL A 164 -3.68 -3.93 -12.75
N GLY A 165 -3.53 -5.24 -12.92
CA GLY A 165 -4.66 -6.15 -13.19
C GLY A 165 -5.68 -6.17 -12.05
N LYS A 166 -5.21 -6.13 -10.80
CA LYS A 166 -6.08 -6.10 -9.62
C LYS A 166 -6.86 -4.78 -9.55
N ILE A 167 -6.22 -3.62 -9.77
CA ILE A 167 -6.91 -2.32 -9.82
C ILE A 167 -8.00 -2.34 -10.89
N LEU A 168 -7.66 -2.75 -12.11
CA LEU A 168 -8.60 -2.79 -13.23
C LEU A 168 -9.80 -3.72 -13.00
N SER A 169 -9.67 -4.72 -12.12
CA SER A 169 -10.75 -5.63 -11.75
C SER A 169 -11.81 -5.01 -10.84
N GLU A 170 -11.47 -3.94 -10.11
CA GLU A 170 -12.28 -3.33 -9.04
C GLU A 170 -13.26 -2.28 -9.58
N LYS A 171 -14.15 -2.72 -10.49
CA LYS A 171 -15.05 -1.84 -11.25
C LYS A 171 -15.95 -0.95 -10.39
N ASP A 172 -16.47 -1.49 -9.29
CA ASP A 172 -17.36 -0.75 -8.39
C ASP A 172 -16.60 0.37 -7.68
N LEU A 173 -15.38 0.08 -7.21
CA LEU A 173 -14.53 1.07 -6.54
C LEU A 173 -14.11 2.16 -7.53
N ILE A 174 -13.68 1.78 -8.73
CA ILE A 174 -13.35 2.73 -9.81
C ILE A 174 -14.50 3.71 -10.06
N LYS A 175 -15.73 3.22 -10.18
CA LYS A 175 -16.90 4.08 -10.41
C LYS A 175 -17.17 5.05 -9.26
N ILE A 176 -16.94 4.62 -8.03
CA ILE A 176 -17.17 5.41 -6.81
C ILE A 176 -16.12 6.52 -6.67
N CYS A 177 -14.86 6.23 -6.99
CA CYS A 177 -13.73 7.14 -6.76
C CYS A 177 -13.24 7.91 -7.99
N ASP A 178 -13.92 7.75 -9.14
CA ASP A 178 -13.57 8.43 -10.37
C ASP A 178 -13.76 9.96 -10.26
N PHE A 179 -12.66 10.71 -10.38
CA PHE A 179 -12.62 12.17 -10.42
C PHE A 179 -13.18 12.77 -11.72
N LEU A 180 -13.35 11.99 -12.79
CA LEU A 180 -14.02 12.45 -14.01
C LEU A 180 -15.55 12.43 -13.89
N SER A 181 -16.10 11.67 -12.94
CA SER A 181 -17.53 11.60 -12.70
C SER A 181 -18.08 12.88 -12.06
N GLU A 182 -19.21 13.38 -12.59
CA GLU A 182 -19.92 14.57 -12.11
C GLU A 182 -20.41 14.44 -10.64
N THR A 183 -20.58 13.21 -10.15
CA THR A 183 -21.08 12.95 -8.79
C THR A 183 -19.95 13.07 -7.76
N GLN A 184 -19.96 14.10 -6.92
CA GLN A 184 -18.90 14.30 -5.90
C GLN A 184 -18.97 13.31 -4.71
N GLU A 185 -20.02 12.50 -4.61
CA GLU A 185 -20.26 11.57 -3.51
C GLU A 185 -20.26 10.12 -3.98
N GLY A 186 -19.60 9.26 -3.19
CA GLY A 186 -19.54 7.83 -3.42
C GLY A 186 -19.75 7.05 -2.12
N LYS A 187 -20.53 5.96 -2.16
CA LYS A 187 -20.74 5.08 -1.01
C LYS A 187 -20.19 3.69 -1.33
N VAL A 188 -19.22 3.23 -0.54
CA VAL A 188 -18.68 1.87 -0.69
C VAL A 188 -19.62 0.90 0.00
N ILE A 189 -20.41 0.17 -0.81
CA ILE A 189 -21.26 -0.91 -0.32
C ILE A 189 -20.40 -2.17 -0.28
N LYS A 190 -20.00 -2.62 0.92
CA LYS A 190 -19.45 -3.97 1.08
C LYS A 190 -20.55 -4.94 0.65
N LYS A 191 -20.40 -5.54 -0.53
CA LYS A 191 -21.28 -6.61 -0.99
C LYS A 191 -21.04 -7.79 -0.06
N SER A 192 -21.90 -7.97 0.94
CA SER A 192 -21.89 -9.18 1.76
C SER A 192 -22.23 -10.34 0.83
N PHE A 193 -21.21 -11.07 0.38
CA PHE A 193 -21.47 -12.36 -0.24
C PHE A 193 -22.18 -13.20 0.82
N ASN A 194 -23.44 -13.54 0.55
CA ASN A 194 -24.20 -14.47 1.38
C ASN A 194 -23.53 -15.83 1.25
N PHE A 195 -22.47 -16.07 2.03
CA PHE A 195 -21.66 -17.28 2.00
C PHE A 195 -22.54 -18.52 2.22
N LYS A 196 -23.66 -18.35 2.93
CA LYS A 196 -24.71 -19.36 3.10
C LYS A 196 -25.32 -19.84 1.78
N LEU A 197 -25.51 -18.96 0.78
CA LEU A 197 -26.12 -19.32 -0.50
C LEU A 197 -25.10 -19.96 -1.46
N THR A 198 -23.86 -19.47 -1.51
CA THR A 198 -22.78 -20.09 -2.30
C THR A 198 -22.37 -21.45 -1.73
N ALA A 199 -22.26 -21.57 -0.40
CA ALA A 199 -22.02 -22.86 0.26
C ALA A 199 -23.18 -23.84 0.05
N LEU A 200 -24.44 -23.36 0.06
CA LEU A 200 -25.60 -24.19 -0.23
C LEU A 200 -25.60 -24.70 -1.69
N LEU A 201 -25.24 -23.86 -2.66
CA LEU A 201 -25.13 -24.28 -4.07
C LEU A 201 -23.99 -25.27 -4.29
N VAL A 202 -22.83 -25.06 -3.67
CA VAL A 202 -21.69 -26.01 -3.72
C VAL A 202 -22.06 -27.34 -3.03
N PHE A 203 -22.79 -27.29 -1.91
CA PHE A 203 -23.27 -28.48 -1.22
C PHE A 203 -24.29 -29.26 -2.07
N ILE A 204 -25.24 -28.57 -2.72
CA ILE A 204 -26.19 -29.20 -3.65
C ILE A 204 -25.46 -29.84 -4.84
N LEU A 205 -24.44 -29.17 -5.39
CA LEU A 205 -23.62 -29.72 -6.48
C LEU A 205 -22.89 -31.01 -6.04
N LEU A 206 -22.28 -31.01 -4.85
CA LEU A 206 -21.64 -32.20 -4.27
C LEU A 206 -22.64 -33.34 -4.05
N LEU A 207 -23.86 -33.03 -3.58
CA LEU A 207 -24.93 -34.00 -3.39
C LEU A 207 -25.37 -34.65 -4.71
N ILE A 208 -25.46 -33.87 -5.79
CA ILE A 208 -25.77 -34.37 -7.13
C ILE A 208 -24.66 -35.30 -7.64
N VAL A 209 -23.38 -34.94 -7.41
CA VAL A 209 -22.25 -35.80 -7.75
C VAL A 209 -22.30 -37.12 -6.97
N ILE A 210 -22.56 -37.08 -5.66
CA ILE A 210 -22.67 -38.29 -4.81
C ILE A 210 -23.87 -39.16 -5.24
N LEU A 211 -25.02 -38.56 -5.58
CA LEU A 211 -26.16 -39.33 -6.10
C LEU A 211 -25.83 -39.97 -7.46
N SER A 212 -25.13 -39.25 -8.34
CA SER A 212 -24.74 -39.77 -9.66
C SER A 212 -23.74 -40.93 -9.56
N THR A 213 -22.81 -40.90 -8.60
CA THR A 213 -21.86 -42.00 -8.36
C THR A 213 -22.55 -43.20 -7.73
N LEU A 214 -23.47 -43.01 -6.77
CA LEU A 214 -24.28 -44.09 -6.21
C LEU A 214 -25.14 -44.79 -7.27
N LEU A 215 -25.74 -44.01 -8.18
CA LEU A 215 -26.52 -44.55 -9.29
C LEU A 215 -25.61 -45.32 -10.28
N ALA A 216 -24.42 -44.79 -10.59
CA ALA A 216 -23.43 -45.46 -11.42
C ALA A 216 -22.91 -46.77 -10.80
N VAL A 217 -22.73 -46.83 -9.47
CA VAL A 217 -22.32 -48.03 -8.73
C VAL A 217 -23.43 -49.09 -8.74
N ARG A 218 -24.70 -48.68 -8.61
CA ARG A 218 -25.85 -49.60 -8.77
C ARG A 218 -25.97 -50.15 -10.20
N LEU A 219 -25.55 -49.38 -11.20
CA LEU A 219 -25.51 -49.80 -12.61
C LEU A 219 -24.28 -50.65 -12.98
N LYS A 220 -23.22 -50.67 -12.16
CA LYS A 220 -21.96 -51.40 -12.43
C LYS A 220 -21.71 -52.60 -11.51
N LEU A 221 -22.76 -53.21 -10.95
CA LEU A 221 -22.64 -54.48 -10.23
C LEU A 221 -22.62 -55.71 -11.18
N ILE A 222 -21.73 -55.69 -12.19
CA ILE A 222 -21.21 -56.88 -12.89
C ILE A 222 -19.74 -56.59 -13.20
N GLY A 223 -18.82 -57.25 -12.47
CA GLY A 223 -17.39 -57.31 -12.79
C GLY A 223 -16.44 -56.75 -11.71
N MET A 224 -16.00 -57.62 -10.79
CA MET A 224 -14.71 -57.53 -10.05
C MET A 224 -13.51 -57.53 -11.05
N PRO A 225 -12.21 -57.36 -10.67
CA PRO A 225 -11.56 -57.42 -9.34
C PRO A 225 -10.40 -56.42 -9.05
N GLY A 226 -10.01 -56.34 -7.77
CA GLY A 226 -8.64 -56.66 -7.34
C GLY A 226 -7.54 -55.58 -7.23
N LEU A 227 -6.80 -55.68 -6.11
CA LEU A 227 -5.46 -55.14 -5.79
C LEU A 227 -5.37 -53.63 -5.47
N GLY A 228 -4.63 -53.17 -4.46
CA GLY A 228 -3.73 -53.85 -3.52
C GLY A 228 -3.26 -52.84 -2.47
N SER A 229 -3.16 -53.29 -1.23
CA SER A 229 -2.65 -52.54 -0.08
C SER A 229 -1.12 -52.58 -0.07
N LYS A 230 -0.47 -51.43 0.11
CA LYS A 230 0.94 -51.36 0.51
C LYS A 230 1.07 -50.43 1.72
N ASN A 231 1.29 -51.06 2.87
CA ASN A 231 1.91 -50.48 4.06
C ASN A 231 3.35 -50.06 3.73
N ASN A 232 3.80 -48.94 4.30
CA ASN A 232 5.22 -48.60 4.34
C ASN A 232 5.68 -48.38 5.78
N GLN A 233 6.85 -48.94 6.06
CA GLN A 233 7.39 -49.22 7.38
C GLN A 233 8.11 -48.02 8.01
N GLN A 234 8.09 -48.02 9.34
CA GLN A 234 8.88 -47.18 10.23
C GLN A 234 10.26 -47.84 10.47
N LYS A 235 11.35 -47.08 10.49
CA LYS A 235 12.70 -47.53 10.86
C LYS A 235 13.30 -46.61 11.93
N VAL A 236 13.91 -47.23 12.94
CA VAL A 236 14.46 -46.65 14.17
C VAL A 236 16.01 -46.77 14.17
N VAL A 237 16.63 -46.02 15.09
CA VAL A 237 17.97 -46.10 15.74
C VAL A 237 19.19 -45.60 14.91
N GLU A 238 20.23 -44.92 15.45
CA GLU A 238 20.72 -44.77 16.84
C GLU A 238 21.70 -43.58 17.02
N LYS A 239 21.86 -43.23 18.31
CA LYS A 239 22.70 -42.24 19.00
C LYS A 239 24.19 -42.62 19.03
N ILE A 240 25.09 -41.63 18.92
CA ILE A 240 26.45 -41.69 19.47
C ILE A 240 26.85 -40.31 20.04
N GLU A 241 27.41 -40.33 21.24
CA GLU A 241 28.03 -39.29 22.07
C GLU A 241 29.57 -39.50 21.95
N SER A 242 30.48 -38.53 21.85
CA SER A 242 30.90 -37.57 22.89
C SER A 242 31.96 -36.56 22.38
N THR A 243 32.07 -35.46 23.13
CA THR A 243 33.02 -34.31 23.23
C THR A 243 34.54 -34.62 23.08
N PRO A 244 35.50 -33.65 22.90
CA PRO A 244 35.57 -32.33 23.56
C PRO A 244 36.18 -31.12 22.78
N SER A 245 36.07 -29.94 23.41
CA SER A 245 37.15 -28.95 23.65
C SER A 245 37.13 -27.58 22.94
N ALA A 246 37.10 -26.57 23.81
CA ALA A 246 37.76 -25.25 23.78
C ALA A 246 37.28 -24.15 22.82
N SER A 247 36.55 -23.21 23.43
CA SER A 247 36.81 -21.75 23.43
C SER A 247 36.92 -21.04 22.08
N GLU A 248 35.79 -20.55 21.61
CA GLU A 248 35.71 -19.24 20.97
C GLU A 248 34.35 -18.64 21.32
N ASN A 249 34.34 -17.45 21.92
CA ASN A 249 33.12 -16.66 22.10
C ASN A 249 32.77 -16.11 20.71
N GLU A 250 32.25 -16.98 19.88
CA GLU A 250 31.79 -16.71 18.53
C GLU A 250 30.45 -16.00 18.66
N ALA A 251 30.45 -14.69 18.39
CA ALA A 251 29.21 -13.94 18.23
C ALA A 251 28.36 -14.66 17.18
N LEU A 252 27.20 -15.17 17.63
CA LEU A 252 26.22 -15.83 16.78
C LEU A 252 25.99 -15.01 15.50
N PRO A 253 26.05 -15.61 14.31
CA PRO A 253 25.66 -14.93 13.08
C PRO A 253 24.19 -14.53 13.24
N SER A 254 23.93 -13.23 13.27
CA SER A 254 22.57 -12.71 13.25
C SER A 254 21.91 -13.05 11.92
N THR A 255 20.77 -13.71 12.02
CA THR A 255 19.98 -14.29 10.93
C THR A 255 19.05 -13.32 10.22
N ILE A 256 19.07 -12.03 10.57
CA ILE A 256 18.24 -11.01 9.92
C ILE A 256 19.11 -9.97 9.23
N LEU A 257 18.85 -9.74 7.94
CA LEU A 257 19.53 -8.70 7.16
C LEU A 257 18.94 -7.33 7.52
N ARG A 258 19.73 -6.26 7.39
CA ARG A 258 19.29 -4.87 7.70
C ARG A 258 17.96 -4.47 7.06
N ILE A 259 17.72 -4.93 5.83
CA ILE A 259 16.48 -4.70 5.06
C ILE A 259 15.25 -5.43 5.63
N GLU A 260 15.48 -6.51 6.37
CA GLU A 260 14.45 -7.37 6.97
C GLU A 260 14.08 -6.92 8.39
N ILE A 261 14.88 -6.05 9.02
CA ILE A 261 14.61 -5.52 10.37
C ILE A 261 13.37 -4.62 10.28
N SER A 262 12.28 -5.09 10.87
CA SER A 262 11.02 -4.36 10.97
C SER A 262 11.06 -3.37 12.13
N ILE A 263 10.83 -2.08 11.86
CA ILE A 263 10.89 -1.01 12.85
C ILE A 263 9.54 -0.30 12.92
N GLN A 264 9.01 -0.12 14.12
CA GLN A 264 7.86 0.75 14.36
C GLN A 264 8.32 2.02 15.08
N VAL A 265 7.95 3.19 14.55
CA VAL A 265 8.23 4.50 15.14
C VAL A 265 6.93 5.17 15.55
N LEU A 266 6.74 5.32 16.86
CA LEU A 266 5.56 5.96 17.44
C LEU A 266 5.87 7.41 17.82
N ASN A 267 4.96 8.31 17.46
CA ASN A 267 5.01 9.71 17.87
C ASN A 267 4.57 9.85 19.32
N GLY A 268 5.53 9.98 20.24
CA GLY A 268 5.29 10.18 21.67
C GLY A 268 5.39 11.63 22.11
N SER A 269 6.08 12.51 21.37
CA SER A 269 6.29 13.91 21.78
C SER A 269 5.08 14.82 21.57
N GLY A 270 4.10 14.39 20.77
CA GLY A 270 2.98 15.24 20.34
C GLY A 270 3.34 16.21 19.21
N ILE A 271 4.59 16.23 18.74
CA ILE A 271 5.02 17.08 17.61
C ILE A 271 4.66 16.40 16.30
N ALA A 272 3.83 17.05 15.49
CA ALA A 272 3.42 16.53 14.19
C ALA A 272 4.63 16.26 13.28
N GLY A 273 4.72 15.04 12.75
CA GLY A 273 5.76 14.65 11.78
C GLY A 273 7.08 14.15 12.41
N GLN A 274 7.23 14.12 13.73
CA GLN A 274 8.48 13.67 14.36
C GLN A 274 8.80 12.19 14.08
N ALA A 275 7.81 11.30 14.18
CA ALA A 275 7.98 9.89 13.83
C ALA A 275 8.41 9.71 12.35
N ALA A 276 7.90 10.56 11.45
CA ALA A 276 8.30 10.54 10.05
C ALA A 276 9.77 10.98 9.85
N LYS A 277 10.24 11.99 10.59
CA LYS A 277 11.66 12.39 10.56
C LYS A 277 12.58 11.25 10.99
N VAL A 278 12.22 10.54 12.07
CA VAL A 278 13.00 9.40 12.57
C VAL A 278 13.03 8.27 11.55
N ARG A 279 11.89 7.93 10.95
CA ARG A 279 11.84 6.97 9.83
C ARG A 279 12.79 7.38 8.71
N ASP A 280 12.73 8.63 8.27
CA ASP A 280 13.56 9.12 7.17
C ASP A 280 15.07 9.10 7.54
N SER A 281 15.41 9.35 8.80
CA SER A 281 16.77 9.20 9.35
C SER A 281 17.25 7.74 9.34
N LEU A 282 16.40 6.79 9.73
CA LEU A 282 16.71 5.35 9.72
C LEU A 282 16.80 4.80 8.29
N ALA A 283 15.97 5.30 7.38
CA ALA A 283 16.03 4.96 5.96
C ALA A 283 17.38 5.32 5.31
N LYS A 284 17.99 6.44 5.72
CA LYS A 284 19.34 6.82 5.27
C LYS A 284 20.44 5.85 5.73
N LEU A 285 20.21 5.14 6.83
CA LEU A 285 21.09 4.09 7.32
C LEU A 285 20.80 2.72 6.67
N GLY A 286 19.73 2.61 5.89
CA GLY A 286 19.35 1.40 5.16
C GLY A 286 18.27 0.56 5.85
N TYR A 287 17.64 1.07 6.91
CA TYR A 287 16.45 0.45 7.52
C TYR A 287 15.21 0.93 6.76
N ILE A 288 14.70 0.11 5.85
CA ILE A 288 13.61 0.51 4.93
C ILE A 288 12.24 -0.04 5.33
N ASN A 289 12.19 -1.07 6.18
CA ASN A 289 10.96 -1.62 6.74
C ASN A 289 10.60 -0.86 8.02
N THR A 290 10.23 0.41 7.89
CA THR A 290 9.93 1.27 9.04
C THR A 290 8.53 1.88 8.94
N GLU A 291 7.66 1.47 9.86
CA GLU A 291 6.31 2.00 10.00
C GLU A 291 6.27 3.17 10.99
N THR A 292 5.30 4.07 10.80
CA THR A 292 5.10 5.21 11.70
C THR A 292 3.68 5.22 12.25
N GLY A 293 3.52 5.54 13.53
CA GLY A 293 2.22 5.67 14.20
C GLY A 293 2.21 6.76 15.26
N ASN A 294 1.08 6.89 15.96
CA ASN A 294 1.00 7.72 17.16
C ASN A 294 1.08 6.82 18.40
N ALA A 295 1.81 7.25 19.43
CA ALA A 295 1.82 6.54 20.70
C ALA A 295 0.49 6.71 21.43
N SER A 296 0.14 5.74 22.29
CA SER A 296 -1.05 5.83 23.15
C SER A 296 -0.89 6.86 24.26
N ILE A 297 0.35 7.24 24.57
CA ILE A 297 0.73 8.27 25.55
C ILE A 297 1.50 9.34 24.77
N THR A 298 1.08 10.59 24.89
CA THR A 298 1.70 11.75 24.23
C THR A 298 2.41 12.64 25.25
N GLU A 299 3.30 13.52 24.77
CA GLU A 299 4.16 14.40 25.56
C GLU A 299 5.22 13.67 26.40
N THR A 300 5.77 12.57 25.87
CA THR A 300 6.86 11.85 26.54
C THR A 300 8.16 12.65 26.47
N GLU A 301 8.83 12.86 27.61
CA GLU A 301 10.11 13.59 27.64
C GLU A 301 11.25 12.78 27.01
N LYS A 302 11.26 11.46 27.22
CA LYS A 302 12.33 10.54 26.78
C LYS A 302 11.95 9.78 25.52
N THR A 303 12.94 9.53 24.66
CA THR A 303 12.81 8.58 23.56
C THR A 303 13.11 7.18 24.09
N THR A 304 12.21 6.22 23.90
CA THR A 304 12.42 4.83 24.35
C THR A 304 12.61 3.91 23.16
N ILE A 305 13.55 2.98 23.26
CA ILE A 305 13.79 1.94 22.26
C ILE A 305 13.61 0.57 22.90
N ILE A 306 12.81 -0.28 22.26
CA ILE A 306 12.63 -1.68 22.63
C ILE A 306 13.10 -2.51 21.44
N PHE A 307 14.00 -3.46 21.69
CA PHE A 307 14.54 -4.34 20.67
C PHE A 307 14.10 -5.80 20.88
N SER A 308 13.89 -6.49 19.77
CA SER A 308 13.74 -7.94 19.73
C SER A 308 15.07 -8.63 19.95
N LYS A 309 15.03 -9.76 20.67
CA LYS A 309 16.19 -10.63 20.93
C LYS A 309 16.93 -11.07 19.66
N ASN A 310 16.27 -11.02 18.51
CA ASN A 310 16.84 -11.44 17.22
C ASN A 310 17.66 -10.33 16.52
N VAL A 311 17.58 -9.09 16.99
CA VAL A 311 18.37 -7.97 16.44
C VAL A 311 19.79 -8.05 16.99
N ASN A 312 20.79 -8.07 16.11
CA ASN A 312 22.20 -8.08 16.52
C ASN A 312 22.60 -6.79 17.25
N GLN A 313 23.55 -6.89 18.17
CA GLN A 313 24.12 -5.75 18.89
C GLN A 313 24.62 -4.64 17.97
N ASN A 314 25.25 -4.96 16.83
CA ASN A 314 25.72 -3.95 15.87
C ASN A 314 24.59 -3.05 15.35
N TYR A 315 23.41 -3.61 15.07
CA TYR A 315 22.25 -2.84 14.60
C TYR A 315 21.58 -2.07 15.73
N ARG A 316 21.56 -2.64 16.95
CA ARG A 316 21.06 -1.96 18.16
C ARG A 316 21.87 -0.71 18.48
N ASP A 317 23.19 -0.82 18.42
CA ASP A 317 24.11 0.28 18.69
C ASP A 317 24.00 1.36 17.60
N GLU A 318 23.88 0.97 16.32
CA GLU A 318 23.72 1.89 15.20
C GLU A 318 22.42 2.70 15.30
N ILE A 319 21.29 2.03 15.61
CA ILE A 319 19.98 2.69 15.76
C ILE A 319 19.98 3.63 16.97
N SER A 320 20.49 3.16 18.12
CA SER A 320 20.51 3.97 19.35
C SER A 320 21.36 5.23 19.16
N LYS A 321 22.56 5.08 18.59
CA LYS A 321 23.46 6.21 18.30
C LYS A 321 22.82 7.23 17.36
N LYS A 322 22.09 6.79 16.33
CA LYS A 322 21.41 7.72 15.42
C LYS A 322 20.35 8.56 16.12
N LEU A 323 19.64 7.97 17.07
CA LEU A 323 18.59 8.65 17.84
C LEU A 323 19.19 9.61 18.89
N GLU A 324 20.33 9.26 19.48
CA GLU A 324 21.06 10.16 20.40
C GLU A 324 21.53 11.46 19.73
N GLU A 325 21.66 11.49 18.40
CA GLU A 325 21.95 12.73 17.65
C GLU A 325 20.77 13.70 17.60
N ASP A 326 19.54 13.18 17.67
CA ASP A 326 18.32 13.93 17.39
C ASP A 326 17.49 14.21 18.68
N PHE A 327 17.70 13.43 19.75
CA PHE A 327 16.90 13.45 20.98
C PHE A 327 17.70 13.70 22.25
N THR A 328 17.06 14.38 23.21
CA THR A 328 17.72 14.84 24.45
C THR A 328 18.06 13.68 25.39
N GLU A 329 17.20 12.66 25.45
CA GLU A 329 17.41 11.46 26.27
C GLU A 329 16.87 10.24 25.51
N VAL A 330 17.70 9.21 25.37
CA VAL A 330 17.38 7.94 24.73
C VAL A 330 17.57 6.82 25.74
N GLU A 331 16.49 6.08 26.01
CA GLU A 331 16.47 4.97 26.96
C GLU A 331 16.21 3.66 26.22
N VAL A 332 17.15 2.73 26.28
CA VAL A 332 16.97 1.36 25.78
C VAL A 332 16.35 0.54 26.91
N GLN A 333 15.13 0.06 26.69
CA GLN A 333 14.44 -0.82 27.63
C GLN A 333 14.83 -2.28 27.41
N ASP A 334 14.55 -3.13 28.40
CA ASP A 334 14.83 -4.57 28.35
C ASP A 334 14.22 -5.24 27.10
N ASP A 335 14.96 -6.22 26.56
CA ASP A 335 14.53 -7.02 25.40
C ASP A 335 13.17 -7.68 25.63
N SER A 336 12.13 -7.10 25.02
CA SER A 336 10.76 -7.58 25.12
C SER A 336 10.08 -7.48 23.77
N THR A 337 10.03 -8.59 23.05
CA THR A 337 9.16 -8.70 21.87
C THR A 337 8.54 -10.11 21.79
N ASP A 338 7.34 -10.25 22.34
CA ASP A 338 6.29 -11.08 21.70
C ASP A 338 5.51 -10.23 20.65
N GLY A 339 6.09 -9.09 20.25
CA GLY A 339 5.48 -8.11 19.36
C GLY A 339 5.74 -8.38 17.87
N GLU A 340 4.97 -7.71 17.03
CA GLU A 340 4.99 -7.80 15.55
C GLU A 340 6.24 -7.20 14.90
N PHE A 341 7.01 -6.37 15.62
CA PHE A 341 8.18 -5.65 15.10
C PHE A 341 9.47 -6.03 15.83
N ASP A 342 10.59 -5.96 15.10
CA ASP A 342 11.94 -6.22 15.63
C ASP A 342 12.47 -5.05 16.47
N VAL A 343 12.05 -3.83 16.17
CA VAL A 343 12.42 -2.62 16.92
C VAL A 343 11.19 -1.74 17.08
N VAL A 344 10.94 -1.24 18.29
CA VAL A 344 9.90 -0.25 18.56
C VAL A 344 10.53 0.98 19.18
N ILE A 345 10.34 2.13 18.54
CA ILE A 345 10.85 3.44 18.98
C ILE A 345 9.66 4.32 19.34
N THR A 346 9.62 4.84 20.55
CA THR A 346 8.66 5.90 20.93
C THR A 346 9.42 7.20 21.11
N THR A 347 9.09 8.21 20.31
CA THR A 347 9.83 9.48 20.25
C THR A 347 9.50 10.43 21.39
N GLY A 348 10.53 11.03 22.00
CA GLY A 348 10.40 12.04 23.05
C GLY A 348 10.90 13.42 22.60
N THR A 349 11.50 14.19 23.51
CA THR A 349 11.87 15.59 23.25
C THR A 349 13.11 15.70 22.36
N GLU A 350 12.94 16.31 21.18
CA GLU A 350 14.03 16.66 20.25
C GLU A 350 15.02 17.65 20.89
N ILE A 351 16.30 17.54 20.57
CA ILE A 351 17.30 18.54 20.97
C ILE A 351 16.95 19.87 20.31
N GLN A 352 16.68 20.91 21.11
CA GLN A 352 16.46 22.25 20.56
C GLN A 352 17.77 22.81 19.99
N THR A 353 17.91 22.80 18.67
CA THR A 353 18.99 23.53 18.00
C THR A 353 18.63 25.02 18.05
N SER A 354 19.31 25.79 18.89
CA SER A 354 19.20 27.25 18.87
C SER A 354 19.67 27.73 17.49
N GLN A 355 18.77 28.32 16.70
CA GLN A 355 19.10 28.94 15.42
C GLN A 355 19.86 30.25 15.61
#